data_AF-A0A353C375-F1
#
_entry.id   AF-A0A353C375-F1
#
_cell.length_a   1.000
_cell.length_b   1.000
_cell.length_c   1.000
_cell.angle_alpha   90.00
_cell.angle_beta   90.00
_cell.angle_gamma   90.00
#
_symmetry.space_group_name_H-M   'P 1'
#
loop_
_entity.id
_entity.type
_entity.pdbx_description
1 polymer ?
#
loop_
_entity_poly.entity_id
_entity_poly.type
_entity_poly.pdbx_seq_one_letter_code
_entity_poly.pdbx_strand_id
1 'polypeptide(L)'
;MRLPVCLITVCQECGSTNMSKTVVLKCPWLAAEGLSAKVLQWLVTEGQTVAIDQDIMLMQLDQEEFLLPASEDGVVQSLLVEPGDWIEPDQELAIIEIKID
;
A
#
# COMPACT_ATOMS: atom_id res chain seq x y z
N MET A 1 -61.90 -11.58 12.92
CA MET A 1 -60.95 -10.74 12.16
C MET A 1 -59.57 -11.38 12.27
N ARG A 2 -58.95 -11.57 11.10
CA ARG A 2 -57.56 -11.94 10.71
C ARG A 2 -56.55 -12.53 11.73
N LEU A 3 -55.82 -13.53 11.22
CA LEU A 3 -54.90 -14.51 11.79
C LEU A 3 -53.74 -14.03 12.71
N PRO A 4 -53.19 -14.95 13.54
CA PRO A 4 -51.91 -14.85 14.25
C PRO A 4 -50.69 -15.39 13.46
N VAL A 5 -49.50 -15.12 14.00
CA VAL A 5 -48.14 -15.67 13.73
C VAL A 5 -47.48 -15.49 12.34
N CYS A 6 -46.38 -14.71 12.33
CA CYS A 6 -45.14 -14.94 11.57
C CYS A 6 -44.09 -13.98 12.19
N LEU A 7 -43.15 -14.41 13.04
CA LEU A 7 -41.93 -15.14 12.70
C LEU A 7 -41.26 -14.63 11.41
N ILE A 8 -40.53 -13.52 11.56
CA ILE A 8 -39.51 -12.99 10.64
C ILE A 8 -38.40 -12.54 11.63
N THR A 9 -37.38 -13.35 11.97
CA THR A 9 -36.19 -13.67 11.14
C THR A 9 -35.78 -12.41 10.38
N VAL A 10 -34.81 -11.64 10.84
CA VAL A 10 -33.38 -11.87 10.59
C VAL A 10 -32.56 -11.06 11.60
N CYS A 11 -31.54 -11.70 12.17
CA CYS A 11 -30.39 -11.05 12.78
C CYS A 11 -29.78 -10.06 11.78
N GLN A 12 -29.66 -8.78 12.12
CA GLN A 12 -28.65 -7.94 11.47
C GLN A 12 -27.59 -7.54 12.49
N GLU A 13 -26.89 -8.54 13.01
CA GLU A 13 -25.45 -8.41 13.20
C GLU A 13 -24.82 -8.65 11.83
N CYS A 14 -24.41 -7.58 11.17
CA CYS A 14 -23.61 -7.59 9.95
C CYS A 14 -22.91 -6.22 9.95
N GLY A 15 -21.68 -6.07 10.43
CA GLY A 15 -20.53 -6.91 10.10
C GLY A 15 -19.96 -6.44 8.77
N SER A 16 -19.43 -5.22 8.74
CA SER A 16 -18.58 -4.67 7.66
C SER A 16 -17.95 -3.36 8.13
N THR A 17 -17.06 -3.43 9.12
CA THR A 17 -15.94 -2.49 9.18
C THR A 17 -14.74 -3.21 8.61
N ASN A 18 -14.78 -3.51 7.31
CA ASN A 18 -13.52 -3.69 6.59
C ASN A 18 -12.90 -2.30 6.50
N MET A 19 -12.16 -1.93 7.56
CA MET A 19 -11.32 -0.75 7.57
C MET A 19 -10.05 -1.09 6.77
N SER A 20 -10.18 -1.08 5.44
CA SER A 20 -9.04 -1.12 4.53
C SER A 20 -8.42 0.27 4.47
N LYS A 21 -7.23 0.45 5.05
CA LYS A 21 -6.49 1.71 5.00
C LYS A 21 -5.57 1.67 3.78
N THR A 22 -5.82 2.55 2.83
CA THR A 22 -4.94 2.74 1.67
C THR A 22 -3.80 3.68 2.06
N VAL A 23 -2.57 3.20 1.97
CA VAL A 23 -1.36 3.98 2.22
C VAL A 23 -0.64 4.18 0.90
N VAL A 24 -0.42 5.45 0.57
CA VAL A 24 0.42 5.84 -0.54
C VAL A 24 1.87 5.77 -0.07
N LEU A 25 2.66 4.94 -0.74
CA LEU A 25 4.07 4.81 -0.50
C LEU A 25 4.80 6.00 -1.16
N LYS A 26 5.44 6.82 -0.31
CA LYS A 26 6.29 7.94 -0.71
C LYS A 26 7.68 7.75 -0.13
N CYS A 27 8.67 8.43 -0.72
CA CYS A 27 10.04 8.47 -0.20
C CYS A 27 10.29 9.77 0.58
N PRO A 28 10.02 9.83 1.90
CA PRO A 28 10.17 11.07 2.68
C PRO A 28 11.61 11.59 2.70
N TRP A 29 12.60 10.70 2.56
CA TRP A 29 14.01 11.07 2.55
C TRP A 29 14.43 11.77 1.25
N LEU A 30 13.83 11.43 0.10
CA LEU A 30 14.05 12.16 -1.15
C LEU A 30 13.45 13.56 -1.07
N ALA A 31 12.26 13.68 -0.49
CA ALA A 31 11.60 14.96 -0.25
C ALA A 31 12.39 15.89 0.69
N ALA A 32 12.98 15.34 1.74
CA ALA A 32 13.77 16.10 2.71
C ALA A 32 15.04 16.71 2.07
N GLU A 33 15.71 15.96 1.20
CA GLU A 33 16.95 16.39 0.54
C GLU A 33 16.70 17.12 -0.79
N GLY A 34 15.48 17.02 -1.35
CA GLY A 34 15.12 17.59 -2.65
C GLY A 34 15.85 16.94 -3.84
N LEU A 35 16.19 15.66 -3.72
CA LEU A 35 16.93 14.91 -4.73
C LEU A 35 16.02 13.96 -5.51
N SER A 36 16.38 13.68 -6.76
CA SER A 36 15.72 12.69 -7.61
C SER A 36 16.50 11.38 -7.58
N ALA A 37 15.79 10.25 -7.48
CA ALA A 37 16.39 8.93 -7.55
C ALA A 37 15.91 8.17 -8.79
N LYS A 38 16.72 7.21 -9.22
CA LYS A 38 16.34 6.30 -10.30
C LYS A 38 15.86 4.98 -9.71
N VAL A 39 14.69 4.52 -10.14
CA VAL A 39 14.21 3.18 -9.76
C VAL A 39 15.07 2.14 -10.46
N LEU A 40 15.67 1.22 -9.72
CA LEU A 40 16.43 0.10 -10.30
C LEU A 40 15.49 -1.07 -10.60
N GLN A 41 14.79 -1.54 -9.58
CA GLN A 41 13.87 -2.68 -9.68
C GLN A 41 12.90 -2.75 -8.50
N TRP A 42 11.76 -3.40 -8.73
CA TRP A 42 10.84 -3.79 -7.67
C TRP A 42 11.22 -5.16 -7.11
N LEU A 43 11.22 -5.30 -5.78
CA LEU A 43 11.39 -6.59 -5.09
C LEU A 43 10.05 -7.26 -4.79
N VAL A 44 8.94 -6.56 -5.09
CA VAL A 44 7.58 -7.00 -4.85
C VAL A 44 6.76 -6.84 -6.12
N THR A 45 5.62 -7.52 -6.18
CA THR A 45 4.70 -7.49 -7.32
C THR A 45 3.32 -7.04 -6.87
N GLU A 46 2.51 -6.56 -7.81
CA GLU A 46 1.11 -6.22 -7.56
C GLU A 46 0.34 -7.47 -7.07
N GLY A 47 -0.40 -7.32 -5.98
CA GLY A 47 -1.08 -8.42 -5.29
C GLY A 47 -0.20 -9.21 -4.31
N GLN A 48 1.09 -8.89 -4.19
CA GLN A 48 1.96 -9.52 -3.19
C GLN A 48 1.74 -8.90 -1.81
N THR A 49 1.77 -9.74 -0.77
CA THR A 49 1.81 -9.29 0.62
C THR A 49 3.21 -8.84 0.99
N VAL A 50 3.32 -7.67 1.61
CA VAL A 50 4.56 -7.10 2.15
C VAL A 50 4.43 -6.95 3.66
N ALA A 51 5.52 -7.16 4.39
CA ALA A 51 5.57 -6.95 5.82
C ALA A 51 6.19 -5.58 6.17
N ILE A 52 5.94 -5.08 7.38
CA ILE A 52 6.65 -3.92 7.92
C ILE A 52 8.17 -4.18 7.92
N ASP A 53 8.95 -3.13 7.65
CA ASP A 53 10.42 -3.19 7.52
C ASP A 53 10.93 -4.09 6.39
N GLN A 54 10.05 -4.61 5.53
CA GLN A 54 10.46 -5.36 4.33
C GLN A 54 10.81 -4.42 3.19
N ASP A 55 11.92 -4.70 2.50
CA ASP A 55 12.31 -3.97 1.31
C ASP A 55 11.36 -4.26 0.14
N ILE A 56 10.76 -3.21 -0.42
CA ILE A 56 9.79 -3.34 -1.51
C ILE A 56 10.31 -2.84 -2.85
N MET A 57 11.22 -1.85 -2.83
CA MET A 57 11.80 -1.28 -4.04
C MET A 57 13.28 -0.97 -3.83
N LEU A 58 14.06 -1.14 -4.89
CA LEU A 58 15.46 -0.74 -4.97
C LEU A 58 15.60 0.49 -5.86
N MET A 59 16.32 1.49 -5.37
CA MET A 59 16.56 2.76 -6.03
C MET A 59 18.06 3.07 -6.00
N GLN A 60 18.53 3.88 -6.94
CA GLN A 60 19.91 4.36 -6.98
C GLN A 60 19.95 5.90 -6.96
N LEU A 61 20.81 6.46 -6.13
CA LEU A 61 21.04 7.89 -5.98
C LEU A 61 22.55 8.18 -6.05
N ASP A 62 22.96 9.03 -7.00
CA ASP A 62 24.34 9.52 -7.27
C ASP A 62 25.40 8.45 -7.59
N GLN A 63 25.47 7.37 -6.82
CA GLN A 63 26.20 6.12 -7.07
C GLN A 63 25.89 5.04 -6.01
N GLU A 64 24.94 5.30 -5.10
CA GLU A 64 24.59 4.45 -3.96
C GLU A 64 23.19 3.85 -4.14
N GLU A 65 23.02 2.62 -3.68
CA GLU A 65 21.76 1.88 -3.74
C GLU A 65 21.00 2.05 -2.43
N PHE A 66 19.74 2.48 -2.52
CA PHE A 66 18.84 2.66 -1.39
C PHE A 66 17.63 1.73 -1.56
N LEU A 67 17.25 1.11 -0.46
CA LEU A 67 16.05 0.28 -0.38
C LEU A 67 14.94 1.10 0.26
N LEU A 68 13.74 1.01 -0.29
CA LEU A 68 12.55 1.58 0.31
C LEU A 68 11.89 0.51 1.19
N PRO A 69 11.87 0.67 2.52
CA PRO A 69 11.14 -0.22 3.41
C PRO A 69 9.64 0.10 3.39
N ALA A 70 8.81 -0.93 3.55
CA ALA A 70 7.38 -0.76 3.78
C ALA A 70 7.11 -0.21 5.19
N SER A 71 6.27 0.82 5.30
CA SER A 71 5.90 1.43 6.59
C SER A 71 4.90 0.61 7.40
N GLU A 72 4.10 -0.22 6.75
CA GLU A 72 3.08 -1.08 7.37
C GLU A 72 2.97 -2.37 6.56
N ASP A 73 2.46 -3.44 7.18
CA ASP A 73 2.16 -4.69 6.48
C ASP A 73 0.86 -4.56 5.65
N GLY A 74 0.87 -5.09 4.43
CA GLY A 74 -0.26 -4.91 3.54
C GLY A 74 -0.10 -5.64 2.22
N VAL A 75 -1.01 -5.39 1.29
CA VAL A 75 -0.98 -5.94 -0.07
C VAL A 75 -0.73 -4.81 -1.06
N VAL A 76 0.24 -5.00 -1.94
CA VAL A 76 0.53 -4.04 -3.02
C VAL A 76 -0.68 -4.02 -3.96
N GLN A 77 -1.35 -2.88 -4.06
CA GLN A 77 -2.54 -2.73 -4.90
C GLN A 77 -2.15 -2.30 -6.31
N SER A 78 -1.25 -1.31 -6.43
CA SER A 78 -0.78 -0.81 -7.71
C SER A 78 0.62 -0.19 -7.61
N LEU A 79 1.43 -0.38 -8.65
CA LEU A 79 2.74 0.26 -8.80
C LEU A 79 2.61 1.39 -9.83
N LEU A 80 2.87 2.65 -9.43
CA LEU A 80 2.73 3.81 -10.33
C LEU A 80 3.99 4.07 -11.15
N VAL A 81 5.13 3.55 -10.70
CA VAL A 81 6.43 3.80 -11.32
C VAL A 81 7.06 2.50 -11.79
N GLU A 82 7.67 2.56 -12.97
CA GLU A 82 8.35 1.41 -13.56
C GLU A 82 9.85 1.40 -13.20
N PRO A 83 10.47 0.21 -13.16
CA PRO A 83 11.90 0.12 -12.98
C PRO A 83 12.65 0.75 -14.14
N GLY A 84 13.56 1.68 -13.82
CA GLY A 84 14.30 2.50 -14.78
C GLY A 84 13.83 3.95 -14.86
N ASP A 85 12.69 4.28 -14.27
CA ASP A 85 12.13 5.63 -14.27
C ASP A 85 12.76 6.53 -13.19
N TRP A 86 12.60 7.84 -13.36
CA TRP A 86 13.13 8.85 -12.44
C TRP A 86 12.00 9.37 -11.55
N ILE A 87 12.16 9.17 -10.24
CA ILE A 87 11.16 9.59 -9.27
C ILE A 87 11.50 10.95 -8.68
N GLU A 88 10.48 11.78 -8.54
CA GLU A 88 10.58 13.07 -7.87
C GLU A 88 10.36 12.91 -6.35
N PRO A 89 10.92 13.85 -5.54
CA PRO A 89 10.79 13.83 -4.08
C PRO A 89 9.36 13.67 -3.54
N ASP A 90 8.37 14.28 -4.19
CA ASP A 90 6.97 14.25 -3.74
C ASP A 90 6.08 13.26 -4.53
N GLN A 91 6.69 12.39 -5.35
CA GLN A 91 5.97 11.46 -6.23
C GLN A 91 5.40 10.26 -5.47
N GLU A 92 4.22 9.80 -5.90
CA GLU A 92 3.59 8.57 -5.42
C GLU A 92 4.19 7.36 -6.12
N LEU A 93 4.74 6.40 -5.36
CA LEU A 93 5.50 5.28 -5.91
C LEU A 93 4.64 4.04 -6.09
N ALA A 94 3.90 3.70 -5.04
CA ALA A 94 3.00 2.56 -5.00
C ALA A 94 1.86 2.81 -4.03
N ILE A 95 0.76 2.08 -4.22
CA ILE A 95 -0.38 2.08 -3.32
C ILE A 95 -0.43 0.72 -2.62
N ILE A 96 -0.41 0.75 -1.30
CA ILE A 96 -0.50 -0.43 -0.45
C ILE A 96 -1.83 -0.37 0.31
N GLU A 97 -2.56 -1.48 0.30
CA GLU A 97 -3.77 -1.63 1.09
C GLU A 97 -3.47 -2.44 2.34
N ILE A 98 -3.77 -1.86 3.50
CA ILE A 98 -3.55 -2.45 4.81
C ILE A 98 -4.90 -2.90 5.35
N LYS A 99 -4.94 -4.13 5.86
CA LYS A 99 -6.09 -4.63 6.61
C LYS A 99 -5.89 -4.27 8.07
N ILE A 100 -6.66 -3.31 8.56
CA ILE A 100 -6.72 -3.03 10.00
C ILE A 100 -7.69 -4.04 10.60
N ASP A 101 -7.20 -4.90 11.49
CA ASP A 101 -8.01 -5.78 12.35
C ASP A 101 -8.21 -5.14 13.73
#